data_AF-A0A4P1S1J1-F1
#
_entry.id   AF-A0A4P1S1J1-F1
#
_cell.length_a   1.000
_cell.length_b   1.000
_cell.length_c   1.000
_cell.angle_alpha   90.00
_cell.angle_beta   90.00
_cell.angle_gamma   90.00
#
_symmetry.space_group_name_H-M   'P 1'
#
loop_
_entity.id
_entity.type
_entity.pdbx_description
1 polymer ?
#
loop_
_entity_poly.entity_id
_entity_poly.type
_entity_poly.pdbx_seq_one_letter_code
_entity_poly.pdbx_strand_id
1 'polypeptide(L)'
;MRTGHILDIFVYKAYIVYRRRKMQSISARIPDNLKETIDEIASDRNRKRGDIVREAIEWYLAEWADYQIALERLKDHTDKIVTEQELLTEMNWDD
;
A
#
# COMPACT_ATOMS: atom_id res chain seq x y z
N MET A 1 0.27 47.51 2.74
CA MET A 1 0.12 46.10 3.19
C MET A 1 -0.67 45.30 2.15
N ARG A 2 -0.03 44.72 1.12
CA ARG A 2 -0.61 43.69 0.22
C ARG A 2 0.51 42.89 -0.48
N THR A 3 1.41 42.32 0.31
CA THR A 3 2.56 41.54 -0.19
C THR A 3 2.63 40.13 0.42
N GLY A 4 1.56 39.67 1.10
CA GLY A 4 1.49 38.32 1.67
C GLY A 4 0.76 37.27 0.82
N HIS A 5 -0.12 37.67 -0.10
CA HIS A 5 -1.03 36.72 -0.77
C HIS A 5 -0.46 36.06 -2.04
N ILE A 6 0.67 36.53 -2.57
CA ILE A 6 1.27 35.97 -3.81
C ILE A 6 2.27 34.85 -3.48
N LEU A 7 2.92 34.92 -2.31
CA LEU A 7 3.86 33.90 -1.83
C LEU A 7 3.16 32.59 -1.46
N ASP A 8 1.93 32.67 -0.94
CA ASP A 8 1.12 31.48 -0.62
C ASP A 8 0.75 30.67 -1.87
N ILE A 9 0.35 31.33 -2.96
CA ILE A 9 -0.03 30.63 -4.20
C ILE A 9 1.20 29.98 -4.85
N PHE A 10 2.37 30.61 -4.80
CA PHE A 10 3.59 30.04 -5.35
C PHE A 10 4.09 28.83 -4.55
N VAL A 11 4.03 28.90 -3.22
CA VAL A 11 4.36 27.75 -2.36
C VAL A 11 3.33 26.63 -2.52
N TYR A 12 2.04 26.96 -2.59
CA TYR A 12 0.98 25.96 -2.79
C TYR A 12 1.04 25.32 -4.18
N LYS A 13 1.35 26.09 -5.24
CA LYS A 13 1.61 25.53 -6.57
C LYS A 13 2.89 24.70 -6.60
N ALA A 14 3.96 25.13 -5.96
CA ALA A 14 5.19 24.35 -5.85
C ALA A 14 4.92 23.04 -5.08
N TYR A 15 4.17 23.07 -3.99
CA TYR A 15 3.74 21.91 -3.21
C TYR A 15 2.84 20.96 -4.02
N ILE A 16 1.87 21.48 -4.78
CA ILE A 16 1.03 20.67 -5.67
C ILE A 16 1.86 20.04 -6.81
N VAL A 17 2.82 20.78 -7.37
CA VAL A 17 3.73 20.27 -8.42
C VAL A 17 4.74 19.26 -7.85
N TYR A 18 5.19 19.42 -6.61
CA TYR A 18 6.08 18.46 -5.92
C TYR A 18 5.36 17.17 -5.53
N ARG A 19 4.03 17.23 -5.32
CA ARG A 19 3.17 16.05 -5.12
C ARG A 19 2.76 15.35 -6.42
N ARG A 20 3.38 15.70 -7.55
CA ARG A 20 3.31 14.91 -8.77
C ARG A 20 4.19 13.67 -8.56
N ARG A 21 3.61 12.57 -8.06
CA ARG A 21 4.32 11.29 -7.88
C ARG A 21 5.06 10.96 -9.18
N LYS A 22 6.40 11.02 -9.14
CA LYS A 22 7.25 10.70 -10.28
C LYS A 22 7.04 9.22 -10.61
N MET A 23 6.38 8.94 -11.72
CA MET A 23 6.16 7.56 -12.17
C MET A 23 7.46 7.01 -12.75
N GLN A 24 7.87 5.83 -12.28
CA GLN A 24 9.00 5.07 -12.80
C GLN A 24 8.45 3.80 -13.44
N SER A 25 9.04 3.37 -14.57
CA SER A 25 8.70 2.10 -15.19
C SER A 25 9.58 0.99 -14.63
N ILE A 26 8.96 -0.15 -14.34
CA ILE A 26 9.63 -1.40 -13.98
C ILE A 26 9.29 -2.42 -15.08
N SER A 27 10.29 -3.17 -15.54
CA SER A 27 10.12 -4.24 -16.52
C SER A 27 10.52 -5.56 -15.89
N ALA A 28 9.63 -6.54 -15.92
CA ALA A 28 9.86 -7.89 -15.42
C ALA A 28 9.20 -8.90 -16.36
N ARG A 29 9.83 -10.08 -16.52
CA ARG A 29 9.21 -11.19 -17.24
C ARG A 29 8.26 -11.92 -16.30
N ILE A 30 7.08 -12.26 -16.80
CA ILE A 30 6.07 -13.03 -16.08
C ILE A 30 5.64 -14.24 -16.92
N PRO A 31 5.20 -15.33 -16.28
CA PRO A 31 4.57 -16.45 -16.97
C PRO A 31 3.34 -16.02 -17.78
N ASP A 32 3.06 -16.73 -18.89
CA ASP A 32 1.93 -16.40 -19.78
C ASP A 32 0.59 -16.50 -19.07
N ASN A 33 0.39 -17.52 -18.23
CA ASN A 33 -0.83 -17.68 -17.44
C ASN A 33 -1.08 -16.50 -16.49
N LEU A 34 -0.01 -15.92 -15.90
CA LEU A 34 -0.15 -14.75 -15.02
C LEU A 34 -0.58 -13.51 -15.81
N LYS A 35 -0.06 -13.33 -17.02
CA LYS A 35 -0.50 -12.26 -17.92
C LYS A 35 -1.97 -12.42 -18.28
N GLU A 36 -2.41 -13.63 -18.62
CA GLU A 36 -3.81 -13.93 -18.94
C GLU A 36 -4.75 -13.56 -17.79
N THR A 37 -4.41 -13.96 -16.55
CA THR A 37 -5.20 -13.57 -15.36
C THR A 37 -5.24 -12.05 -15.15
N ILE A 38 -4.13 -11.34 -15.38
CA ILE A 38 -4.12 -9.87 -15.29
C ILE A 38 -5.05 -9.25 -16.35
N ASP A 39 -5.10 -9.83 -17.55
CA ASP A 39 -5.93 -9.37 -18.66
C ASP A 39 -7.42 -9.55 -18.36
N GLU A 40 -7.80 -10.71 -17.81
CA GLU A 40 -9.16 -11.00 -17.35
C GLU A 40 -9.61 -10.01 -16.27
N ILE A 41 -8.82 -9.85 -15.20
CA ILE A 41 -9.15 -8.91 -14.10
C ILE A 41 -9.24 -7.47 -14.61
N ALA A 42 -8.34 -7.06 -15.51
CA ALA A 42 -8.35 -5.73 -16.10
C ALA A 42 -9.63 -5.51 -16.93
N SER A 43 -10.05 -6.50 -17.70
CA SER A 43 -11.30 -6.48 -18.47
C SER A 43 -12.52 -6.39 -17.55
N ASP A 44 -12.62 -7.30 -16.57
CA ASP A 44 -13.76 -7.37 -15.65
C ASP A 44 -13.94 -6.10 -14.83
N ARG A 45 -12.82 -5.48 -14.42
CA ARG A 45 -12.82 -4.23 -13.64
C ARG A 45 -12.85 -2.98 -14.51
N ASN A 46 -12.86 -3.10 -15.84
CA ASN A 46 -12.76 -2.00 -16.80
C ASN A 46 -11.58 -1.04 -16.49
N ARG A 47 -10.40 -1.61 -16.24
CA ARG A 47 -9.17 -0.90 -15.85
C ARG A 47 -7.97 -1.32 -16.69
N LYS A 48 -6.88 -0.55 -16.61
CA LYS A 48 -5.64 -0.90 -17.33
C LYS A 48 -4.86 -1.97 -16.57
N ARG A 49 -4.17 -2.85 -17.29
CA ARG A 49 -3.23 -3.86 -16.73
C ARG A 49 -2.28 -3.25 -15.70
N GLY A 50 -1.68 -2.11 -16.02
CA GLY A 50 -0.74 -1.42 -15.14
C GLY A 50 -1.36 -0.96 -13.82
N ASP A 51 -2.67 -0.66 -13.80
CA ASP A 51 -3.38 -0.31 -12.57
C ASP A 51 -3.61 -1.54 -11.69
N ILE A 52 -3.91 -2.69 -12.30
CA ILE A 52 -4.06 -3.97 -11.59
C ILE A 52 -2.71 -4.39 -10.98
N VAL A 53 -1.64 -4.33 -11.77
CA VAL A 53 -0.28 -4.67 -11.31
C VAL A 53 0.18 -3.74 -10.19
N ARG A 54 -0.04 -2.42 -10.34
CA ARG A 54 0.30 -1.45 -9.30
C ARG A 54 -0.45 -1.73 -8.00
N GLU A 55 -1.76 -1.96 -8.07
CA GLU A 55 -2.58 -2.27 -6.90
C GLU A 55 -2.12 -3.56 -6.22
N ALA A 56 -1.85 -4.62 -6.99
CA ALA A 56 -1.35 -5.87 -6.43
C ALA A 56 0.00 -5.71 -5.71
N ILE A 57 0.91 -4.91 -6.26
CA ILE A 57 2.20 -4.61 -5.62
C ILE A 57 2.01 -3.75 -4.36
N GLU A 58 1.15 -2.72 -4.42
CA GLU A 58 0.83 -1.89 -3.26
C GLU A 58 0.26 -2.73 -2.11
N TRP A 59 -0.65 -3.65 -2.40
CA TRP A 59 -1.18 -4.62 -1.44
C TRP A 59 -0.10 -5.56 -0.91
N TYR A 60 0.66 -6.21 -1.78
CA TYR A 60 1.73 -7.12 -1.35
C TYR A 60 2.74 -6.46 -0.41
N LEU A 61 3.13 -5.21 -0.70
CA LEU A 61 4.08 -4.47 0.14
C LEU A 61 3.48 -4.04 1.48
N ALA A 62 2.19 -3.73 1.52
CA ALA A 62 1.49 -3.42 2.77
C ALA A 62 1.45 -4.66 3.67
N GLU A 63 0.99 -5.80 3.12
CA GLU A 63 0.87 -7.07 3.86
C GLU A 63 2.24 -7.63 4.30
N TRP A 64 3.31 -7.36 3.53
CA TRP A 64 4.65 -7.82 3.88
C TRP A 64 5.12 -7.31 5.24
N ALA A 65 4.79 -6.07 5.60
CA ALA A 65 5.16 -5.51 6.90
C ALA A 65 4.47 -6.26 8.05
N ASP A 66 3.17 -6.56 7.88
CA ASP A 66 2.39 -7.30 8.87
C ASP A 66 2.91 -8.74 9.02
N TYR A 67 3.27 -9.39 7.91
CA TYR A 67 3.90 -10.72 7.96
C TYR A 67 5.24 -10.72 8.70
N GLN A 68 6.07 -9.68 8.54
CA GLN A 68 7.33 -9.60 9.28
C GLN A 68 7.08 -9.47 10.78
N ILE A 69 6.15 -8.62 11.20
CA ILE A 69 5.77 -8.47 12.62
C ILE A 69 5.25 -9.80 13.19
N ALA A 70 4.39 -10.49 12.45
CA ALA A 70 3.88 -11.80 12.86
C ALA A 70 4.99 -12.84 13.01
N LEU A 71 5.96 -12.87 12.09
CA LEU A 71 7.12 -13.76 12.16
C LEU A 71 8.07 -13.42 13.31
N GLU A 72 8.26 -12.13 13.60
CA GLU A 72 9.06 -11.68 14.75
C GLU A 72 8.44 -12.14 16.06
N ARG A 73 7.12 -11.91 16.25
CA ARG A 73 6.37 -12.39 17.42
C ARG A 73 6.41 -13.91 17.56
N LEU A 74 6.19 -14.64 16.47
CA LEU A 74 6.24 -16.11 16.48
C LEU A 74 7.60 -16.66 16.93
N LYS A 75 8.69 -15.95 16.63
CA LYS A 75 10.05 -16.35 17.01
C LYS A 75 10.48 -15.83 18.38
N ASP A 76 9.74 -14.90 18.95
CA ASP A 76 10.03 -14.36 20.28
C ASP A 76 9.50 -15.34 21.35
N HIS A 77 10.43 -16.11 21.92
CA HIS A 77 10.12 -17.06 23.00
C HIS A 77 9.77 -16.38 24.33
N THR A 78 9.95 -15.05 24.43
CA THR A 78 9.53 -14.25 25.59
C THR A 78 8.18 -13.58 25.36
N ASP A 79 7.60 -13.74 24.17
CA ASP A 79 6.27 -13.20 23.88
C ASP A 79 5.24 -13.82 24.82
N LYS A 80 4.34 -12.97 25.32
CA LYS A 80 3.40 -13.35 26.35
C LYS A 80 2.38 -14.31 25.74
N ILE A 81 2.24 -15.50 26.32
CA ILE A 81 1.14 -16.40 25.98
C ILE A 81 -0.15 -15.72 26.47
N VAL A 82 -0.93 -15.22 25.52
CA VAL A 82 -2.27 -14.65 25.75
C VAL A 82 -3.33 -15.59 25.20
N THR A 83 -4.48 -15.62 25.84
CA THR A 83 -5.67 -16.32 25.34
C THR A 83 -6.30 -15.55 24.19
N GLU A 84 -7.13 -16.22 23.39
CA GLU A 84 -7.88 -15.58 22.29
C GLU A 84 -8.73 -14.40 22.78
N GLN A 85 -9.42 -14.53 23.92
CA GLN A 85 -10.17 -13.42 24.53
C GLN A 85 -9.28 -12.23 24.88
N GLU A 86 -8.12 -12.45 25.51
CA GLU A 86 -7.21 -11.37 25.89
C GLU A 86 -6.69 -10.62 24.65
N LEU A 87 -6.37 -11.35 23.58
CA LEU A 87 -5.93 -10.76 22.31
C LEU A 87 -7.04 -9.91 21.67
N LEU A 88 -8.28 -10.42 21.65
CA LEU A 88 -9.43 -9.70 21.06
C LEU A 88 -9.73 -8.40 21.81
N THR A 89 -9.68 -8.42 23.15
CA THR A 89 -9.84 -7.21 23.97
C THR A 89 -8.68 -6.23 23.78
N GLU A 90 -7.43 -6.69 23.68
CA GLU A 90 -6.28 -5.80 23.38
C GLU A 90 -6.37 -5.17 21.99
N MET A 91 -6.92 -5.89 21.00
CA MET A 91 -7.13 -5.41 19.64
C MET A 91 -8.40 -4.56 19.48
N ASN A 92 -9.18 -4.37 20.55
CA ASN A 92 -10.49 -3.71 20.52
C ASN A 92 -11.40 -4.33 19.43
N TRP A 93 -11.43 -5.66 19.41
CA TRP A 93 -12.15 -6.47 18.44
C TRP A 93 -13.23 -7.35 19.10
N ASP A 94 -13.51 -7.10 20.38
CA ASP A 94 -14.54 -7.70 21.21
C ASP A 94 -15.84 -6.88 21.24
N ASP A 95 -16.44 -6.67 20.05
CA ASP A 95 -17.82 -6.14 19.88
C ASP A 95 -18.77 -7.22 19.34
#